data_AF-A0A8S2Y478-F1
#
_entry.id   AF-A0A8S2Y478-F1
#
_cell.length_a   1.000
_cell.length_b   1.000
_cell.length_c   1.000
_cell.angle_alpha   90.00
_cell.angle_beta   90.00
_cell.angle_gamma   90.00
#
_symmetry.space_group_name_H-M   'P 1'
#
loop_
_entity.id
_entity.type
_entity.pdbx_description
1 polymer ?
#
loop_
_entity_poly.entity_id
_entity_poly.type
_entity_poly.pdbx_seq_one_letter_code
_entity_poly.pdbx_strand_id
1 'polypeptide(L)' 'EYQKIVDAEWSILYDKLEKLHLAGVKVVLSKLPIGDVATQYFADR' A
#
# COMPACT_ATOMS: atom_id res chain seq x y z
N GLU A 1 7.80 -22.61 -0.30
CA GLU A 1 7.41 -21.79 0.86
C GLU A 1 7.62 -20.30 0.67
N TYR A 2 8.80 -19.85 0.23
CA TYR A 2 9.10 -18.43 0.01
C TYR A 2 8.06 -17.67 -0.82
N GLN A 3 7.57 -18.24 -1.92
CA GLN A 3 6.55 -17.56 -2.73
C GLN A 3 5.24 -17.29 -1.98
N LYS A 4 4.77 -18.25 -1.17
CA LYS A 4 3.54 -18.06 -0.37
C LYS A 4 3.68 -16.90 0.63
N ILE A 5 4.88 -16.68 1.14
CA ILE A 5 5.17 -15.59 2.08
C ILE A 5 5.18 -14.26 1.33
N VAL A 6 5.84 -14.22 0.17
CA VAL A 6 5.88 -13.03 -0.69
C VAL A 6 4.47 -12.61 -1.11
N ASP A 7 3.66 -13.56 -1.60
CA ASP A 7 2.27 -13.29 -2.01
C ASP A 7 1.41 -12.74 -0.87
N ALA A 8 1.62 -13.24 0.36
CA ALA A 8 0.94 -12.75 1.55
C ALA A 8 1.33 -11.31 1.90
N GLU A 9 2.63 -10.97 1.85
CA GLU A 9 3.12 -9.60 2.09
C GLU A 9 2.56 -8.61 1.08
N TRP A 10 2.51 -8.99 -0.20
CA TRP A 10 1.90 -8.17 -1.26
C TRP A 10 0.42 -7.94 -1.01
N SER A 11 -0.31 -8.98 -0.60
CA SER A 11 -1.74 -8.88 -0.28
C SER A 11 -1.99 -7.92 0.88
N ILE A 12 -1.16 -7.99 1.93
CA ILE A 12 -1.24 -7.10 3.10
C ILE A 12 -0.92 -5.64 2.71
N LEU A 13 0.06 -5.43 1.82
CA LEU A 13 0.41 -4.09 1.35
C LEU A 13 -0.77 -3.44 0.61
N TYR A 14 -1.34 -4.13 -0.39
CA TYR A 14 -2.43 -3.59 -1.18
C TYR A 14 -3.71 -3.37 -0.38
N ASP A 15 -4.05 -4.27 0.54
CA ASP A 15 -5.21 -4.11 1.43
C ASP A 15 -5.11 -2.82 2.29
N LYS A 16 -3.91 -2.49 2.79
CA LYS A 16 -3.68 -1.23 3.53
C LYS A 16 -3.86 0.00 2.64
N LEU A 17 -3.32 -0.04 1.42
CA LEU A 17 -3.44 1.07 0.47
C LEU A 17 -4.89 1.29 0.03
N GLU A 18 -5.61 0.21 -0.26
CA GLU A 18 -7.02 0.23 -0.66
C GLU A 18 -7.90 0.80 0.45
N LYS A 19 -7.69 0.40 1.72
CA LYS A 19 -8.43 0.96 2.86
C LYS A 19 -8.29 2.49 2.97
N LEU A 20 -7.09 3.02 2.69
CA LEU A 20 -6.86 4.46 2.70
C LEU A 20 -7.59 5.13 1.53
N HIS A 21 -7.50 4.56 0.33
CA HIS A 21 -8.20 5.08 -0.85
C HIS A 21 -9.73 5.07 -0.67
N LEU A 22 -10.30 3.97 -0.17
CA LEU A 22 -11.73 3.84 0.12
C LEU A 22 -12.20 4.78 1.22
N ALA A 23 -11.33 5.12 2.18
CA ALA A 23 -11.62 6.14 3.19
C ALA A 23 -11.64 7.58 2.62
N GLY A 24 -11.26 7.78 1.35
CA GLY A 24 -11.28 9.08 0.68
C GLY A 24 -10.26 10.07 1.22
N VAL A 25 -9.18 9.57 1.85
CA VAL A 25 -8.14 10.42 2.41
C VAL A 25 -7.31 11.06 1.30
N LYS A 26 -7.04 12.37 1.42
CA LYS A 26 -6.27 13.13 0.42
C LYS A 26 -4.80 13.29 0.76
N VAL A 27 -4.44 13.07 2.02
CA VAL A 27 -3.07 13.27 2.53
C VAL A 27 -2.72 12.09 3.43
N VAL A 28 -1.62 11.42 3.11
CA VAL A 28 -1.06 10.31 3.89
C VAL A 28 0.33 10.73 4.39
N LEU A 29 0.53 10.73 5.70
CA LEU A 29 1.81 11.03 6.34
C LEU A 29 2.32 9.78 7.04
N SER A 30 3.57 9.40 6.77
CA SER A 30 4.23 8.25 7.40
C SER A 30 5.48 8.72 8.15
N LYS A 31 5.72 8.13 9.33
CA LYS A 31 6.97 8.31 10.08
C LYS A 31 8.14 7.57 9.41
N LEU A 32 7.85 6.52 8.65
CA LEU A 32 8.82 5.71 7.92
C LEU A 32 8.78 6.07 6.42
N PRO A 33 9.88 5.83 5.68
CA PRO A 33 9.89 6.03 4.23
C PRO A 33 8.79 5.22 3.55
N ILE A 34 8.21 5.81 2.51
CA ILE A 34 7.16 5.20 1.70
C ILE A 34 7.83 4.63 0.45
N GLY A 35 7.49 3.37 0.13
CA GLY A 35 7.99 2.70 -1.08
C GLY A 35 7.37 3.25 -2.36
N ASP A 36 8.03 3.03 -3.49
CA ASP A 36 7.63 3.46 -4.82
C ASP A 36 6.23 2.94 -5.20
N VAL A 37 5.94 1.67 -4.94
CA VAL A 37 4.61 1.06 -5.22
C VAL A 37 3.48 1.84 -4.57
N ALA A 38 3.64 2.24 -3.31
CA ALA A 38 2.62 2.99 -2.59
C ALA A 38 2.44 4.39 -3.18
N THR A 39 3.54 5.06 -3.56
CA THR A 39 3.46 6.38 -4.21
C THR A 39 2.80 6.31 -5.59
N GLN A 40 3.07 5.27 -6.38
CA GLN A 40 2.44 5.04 -7.67
C GLN A 40 0.95 4.72 -7.52
N TYR A 41 0.59 3.89 -6.54
CA TYR A 41 -0.81 3.53 -6.27
C TYR A 41 -1.69 4.76 -6.01
N PHE A 42 -1.22 5.72 -5.22
CA PHE A 42 -1.91 6.98 -4.93
C PHE A 42 -1.74 8.05 -6.02
N ALA A 43 -0.77 7.92 -6.92
CA ALA A 43 -0.65 8.81 -8.07
C ALA A 43 -1.71 8.49 -9.13
N ASP A 44 -2.05 7.21 -9.28
CA ASP A 44 -3.06 6.74 -10.24
C ASP A 44 -4.51 6.90 -9.76
N ARG A 45 -4.74 7.11 -8.45
CA ARG A 45 -6.06 7.04 -7.80
C ARG A 45 -6.29 8.15 -6.77
#